data_AF-A0A5N4ACW5-F1
#
_entry.id   AF-A0A5N4ACW5-F1
#
_cell.length_a   1.000
_cell.length_b   1.000
_cell.length_c   1.000
_cell.angle_alpha   90.00
_cell.angle_beta   90.00
_cell.angle_gamma   90.00
#
_symmetry.space_group_name_H-M   'P 1'
#
loop_
_entity.id
_entity.type
_entity.pdbx_description
1 polymer ?
#
loop_
_entity_poly.entity_id
_entity_poly.type
_entity_poly.pdbx_seq_one_letter_code
_entity_poly.pdbx_strand_id
1 'polypeptide(L)'
;MNTNQFYRESMVIVPPPPTRFTLNEWYLNNRIRYRACLDQQQLADKILAECERGQGIIDEVTALNKREVDHRITEKISDIQFVKDDIVKQRKEVCIEIDNLTTYNERIIDAMNALREEALKICKKCIIFREGRVGIDLCHDDVERELIKEAEMIEASQAMLQRVLEQANEQIRRLRSTTYFMDRDLEDKDNVTKIDYQNMIINERSFNLSMYHGFTPLDPANITAEEWQQYTFKNLERAAKEINSARSLRAYVDTFLKQVIDDLWSQYHVVNEAFRRRIEEIKEAKTKLEVMHNETARQANEMTRNILKLEKSIVEKEGYMALAHTRLGRRAQRPGMELCRDLVETKLVNEVRELRENCFMLQQMLSEAQASLRYLLKTQIQLEEDINVKTNTLKIDEVDCMTLRQSMDYHAY
;
A
#
# COMPACT_ATOMS: atom_id res chain seq x y z
N MET A 1 74.52 150.42 19.38
CA MET A 1 73.73 151.56 19.91
C MET A 1 72.32 151.08 20.19
N ASN A 2 71.91 151.21 21.47
CA ASN A 2 70.57 151.17 22.10
C ASN A 2 69.50 150.10 21.76
N THR A 3 69.30 149.19 22.75
CA THR A 3 68.10 148.95 23.60
C THR A 3 66.72 149.47 23.11
N ASN A 4 65.58 148.77 23.20
CA ASN A 4 64.91 148.05 24.31
C ASN A 4 63.76 147.18 23.71
N GLN A 5 63.64 145.88 24.02
CA GLN A 5 62.81 145.23 25.07
C GLN A 5 61.33 145.01 24.70
N PHE A 6 60.87 143.73 24.69
CA PHE A 6 59.71 143.20 25.44
C PHE A 6 59.50 141.69 25.17
N TYR A 7 59.21 140.93 26.23
CA TYR A 7 58.94 139.48 26.30
C TYR A 7 57.56 139.08 25.73
N ARG A 8 57.43 137.84 25.22
CA ARG A 8 56.18 137.06 25.18
C ARG A 8 56.43 135.54 25.09
N GLU A 9 55.93 134.79 26.07
CA GLU A 9 55.71 133.34 26.05
C GLU A 9 54.40 132.99 25.30
N SER A 10 54.28 131.81 24.69
CA SER A 10 53.05 131.01 24.41
C SER A 10 53.44 129.73 23.63
N MET A 11 52.83 128.53 23.66
CA MET A 11 51.89 127.77 24.50
C MET A 11 51.88 126.33 23.91
N VAL A 12 51.83 125.28 24.73
CA VAL A 12 51.73 123.86 24.32
C VAL A 12 50.26 123.48 24.08
N ILE A 13 49.95 122.85 22.94
CA ILE A 13 48.59 122.38 22.60
C ILE A 13 48.29 121.09 23.37
N VAL A 14 47.51 121.20 24.45
CA VAL A 14 46.86 120.07 25.11
C VAL A 14 45.62 119.71 24.28
N PRO A 15 45.40 118.44 23.86
CA PRO A 15 44.21 118.05 23.13
C PRO A 15 42.95 118.44 23.92
N PRO A 16 41.89 118.91 23.24
CA PRO A 16 40.70 119.40 23.92
C PRO A 16 40.14 118.30 24.84
N PRO A 17 39.69 118.67 26.06
CA PRO A 17 39.07 117.70 26.95
C PRO A 17 37.93 117.02 26.19
N PRO A 18 37.75 115.69 26.37
CA PRO A 18 36.69 114.96 25.68
C PRO A 18 35.35 115.67 25.90
N THR A 19 34.52 115.70 24.87
CA THR A 19 33.19 116.32 24.92
C THR A 19 32.45 115.80 26.15
N ARG A 20 32.20 116.71 27.11
CA ARG A 20 31.59 116.38 28.39
C ARG A 20 30.09 116.39 28.22
N PHE A 21 29.46 115.25 28.50
CA PHE A 21 28.00 115.15 28.49
C PHE A 21 27.39 116.06 29.56
N THR A 22 26.30 116.71 29.21
CA THR A 22 25.47 117.46 30.15
C THR A 22 24.77 116.49 31.09
N LEU A 23 24.37 116.97 32.28
CA LEU A 23 23.64 116.15 33.24
C LEU A 23 22.33 115.61 32.64
N ASN A 24 21.68 116.39 31.75
CA ASN A 24 20.49 115.96 31.01
C ASN A 24 20.78 114.85 29.99
N GLU A 25 21.90 114.90 29.26
CA GLU A 25 22.32 113.82 28.36
C GLU A 25 22.64 112.54 29.13
N TRP A 26 23.24 112.67 30.32
CA TRP A 26 23.47 111.54 31.22
C TRP A 26 22.15 110.93 31.73
N TYR A 27 21.19 111.75 32.17
CA TYR A 27 19.86 111.27 32.58
C TYR A 27 19.10 110.63 31.41
N LEU A 28 19.15 111.22 30.21
CA LEU A 28 18.49 110.68 29.02
C LEU A 28 19.12 109.34 28.58
N ASN A 29 20.45 109.24 28.55
CA ASN A 29 21.16 108.01 28.18
C ASN A 29 20.86 106.88 29.16
N ASN A 30 20.92 107.14 30.47
CA ASN A 30 20.58 106.15 31.49
C ASN A 30 19.10 105.74 31.37
N ARG A 31 18.17 106.69 31.15
CA ARG A 31 16.75 106.38 30.97
C ARG A 31 16.49 105.52 29.73
N ILE A 32 17.17 105.79 28.62
CA ILE A 32 17.09 104.96 27.39
C ILE A 32 17.69 103.58 27.63
N ARG A 33 18.86 103.49 28.28
CA ARG A 33 19.50 102.20 28.61
C ARG A 33 18.67 101.37 29.58
N TYR A 34 18.08 101.97 30.60
CA TYR A 34 17.16 101.29 31.52
C TYR A 34 15.94 100.76 30.78
N ARG A 35 15.35 101.56 29.89
CA ARG A 35 14.21 101.11 29.08
C ARG A 35 14.58 99.96 28.14
N ALA A 36 15.68 100.06 27.41
CA ALA A 36 16.16 98.97 26.53
C ALA A 36 16.50 97.70 27.31
N CYS A 37 17.07 97.83 28.52
CA CYS A 37 17.36 96.68 29.39
C CYS A 37 16.07 96.03 29.91
N LEU A 38 15.08 96.83 30.33
CA LEU A 38 13.76 96.34 30.76
C LEU A 38 13.02 95.65 29.62
N ASP A 39 13.01 96.23 28.43
CA ASP A 39 12.38 95.64 27.23
C ASP A 39 13.06 94.29 26.88
N GLN A 40 14.39 94.21 26.97
CA GLN A 40 15.15 92.97 26.74
C GLN A 40 14.91 91.92 27.84
N GLN A 41 14.80 92.32 29.11
CA GLN A 41 14.44 91.43 30.22
C GLN A 41 13.04 90.86 30.04
N GLN A 42 12.05 91.69 29.69
CA GLN A 42 10.69 91.22 29.39
C GLN A 42 10.64 90.25 28.21
N LEU A 43 11.42 90.51 27.14
CA LEU A 43 11.53 89.59 26.01
C LEU A 43 12.19 88.26 26.44
N ALA A 44 13.26 88.31 27.24
CA ALA A 44 13.93 87.13 27.77
C ALA A 44 13.00 86.31 28.67
N ASP A 45 12.27 86.93 29.59
CA ASP A 45 11.28 86.28 30.46
C ASP A 45 10.18 85.59 29.64
N LYS A 46 9.72 86.26 28.56
CA LYS A 46 8.74 85.69 27.64
C LYS A 46 9.30 84.48 26.88
N ILE A 47 10.53 84.56 26.37
CA ILE A 47 11.19 83.45 25.67
C ILE A 47 11.42 82.28 26.63
N LEU A 48 11.88 82.54 27.85
CA LEU A 48 12.07 81.50 28.87
C LEU A 48 10.75 80.81 29.20
N ALA A 49 9.67 81.57 29.43
CA ALA A 49 8.35 81.00 29.68
C ALA A 49 7.81 80.20 28.48
N GLU A 50 8.05 80.65 27.24
CA GLU A 50 7.71 79.90 26.03
C GLU A 50 8.55 78.62 25.87
N CYS A 51 9.85 78.68 26.20
CA CYS A 51 10.74 77.52 26.21
C CYS A 51 10.33 76.50 27.26
N GLU A 52 10.03 76.90 28.49
CA GLU A 52 9.58 76.02 29.56
C GLU A 52 8.25 75.34 29.20
N ARG A 53 7.29 76.12 28.68
CA ARG A 53 6.01 75.58 28.20
C ARG A 53 6.23 74.61 27.04
N GLY A 54 7.09 74.97 26.09
CA GLY A 54 7.44 74.13 24.94
C GLY A 54 8.10 72.82 25.37
N GLN A 55 9.05 72.87 26.30
CA GLN A 55 9.70 71.69 26.90
C GLN A 55 8.67 70.78 27.56
N GLY A 56 7.78 71.34 28.38
CA GLY A 56 6.73 70.53 29.03
C GLY A 56 5.84 69.78 28.03
N ILE A 57 5.43 70.43 26.94
CA ILE A 57 4.64 69.79 25.88
C ILE A 57 5.46 68.71 25.15
N ILE A 58 6.72 68.99 24.82
CA ILE A 58 7.61 68.05 24.13
C ILE A 58 7.88 66.83 25.01
N ASP A 59 8.13 67.02 26.30
CA ASP A 59 8.37 65.95 27.28
C ASP A 59 7.14 65.05 27.41
N GLU A 60 5.94 65.64 27.49
CA GLU A 60 4.68 64.90 27.55
C GLU A 60 4.46 64.06 26.28
N VAL A 61 4.60 64.67 25.09
CA VAL A 61 4.45 63.98 23.80
C VAL A 61 5.48 62.86 23.65
N THR A 62 6.74 63.11 24.04
CA THR A 62 7.82 62.12 23.95
C THR A 62 7.56 60.93 24.88
N ALA A 63 7.14 61.19 26.11
CA ALA A 63 6.79 60.14 27.07
C ALA A 63 5.57 59.33 26.62
N LEU A 64 4.56 59.98 26.05
CA LEU A 64 3.36 59.33 25.53
C LEU A 64 3.69 58.44 24.34
N ASN A 65 4.43 58.95 23.34
CA ASN A 65 4.89 58.17 22.19
C ASN A 65 5.70 56.94 22.62
N LYS A 66 6.61 57.10 23.60
CA LYS A 66 7.38 55.97 24.13
C LYS A 66 6.47 54.91 24.74
N ARG A 67 5.55 55.30 25.62
CA ARG A 67 4.62 54.35 26.28
C ARG A 67 3.73 53.65 25.27
N GLU A 68 3.25 54.36 24.25
CA GLU A 68 2.45 53.79 23.18
C GLU A 68 3.24 52.74 22.39
N VAL A 69 4.46 53.06 21.96
CA VAL A 69 5.32 52.11 21.23
C VAL A 69 5.66 50.88 22.09
N ASP A 70 6.05 51.06 23.34
CA ASP A 70 6.35 49.96 24.27
C ASP A 70 5.11 49.05 24.45
N HIS A 71 3.91 49.64 24.55
CA HIS A 71 2.66 48.90 24.61
C HIS A 71 2.38 48.13 23.31
N ARG A 72 2.54 48.76 22.14
CA ARG A 72 2.37 48.12 20.83
C ARG A 72 3.32 46.96 20.60
N ILE A 73 4.57 47.05 21.05
CA ILE A 73 5.54 45.95 21.00
C ILE A 73 5.04 44.78 21.84
N THR A 74 4.53 45.05 23.05
CA THR A 74 3.97 44.02 23.94
C THR A 74 2.76 43.33 23.30
N GLU A 75 1.82 44.09 22.73
CA GLU A 75 0.68 43.55 21.98
C GLU A 75 1.16 42.66 20.82
N LYS A 76 2.13 43.13 20.03
CA LYS A 76 2.65 42.41 18.87
C LYS A 76 3.31 41.07 19.25
N ILE A 77 4.08 41.04 20.34
CA ILE A 77 4.67 39.80 20.86
C ILE A 77 3.57 38.81 21.25
N SER A 78 2.51 39.28 21.91
CA SER A 78 1.36 38.45 22.28
C SER A 78 0.64 37.89 21.05
N ASP A 79 0.38 38.72 20.04
CA ASP A 79 -0.26 38.31 18.78
C ASP A 79 0.56 37.25 18.03
N ILE A 80 1.88 37.45 17.94
CA ILE A 80 2.77 36.49 17.30
C ILE A 80 2.76 35.17 18.06
N GLN A 81 2.78 35.21 19.40
CA GLN A 81 2.76 33.99 20.20
C GLN A 81 1.46 33.21 20.03
N PHE A 82 0.31 33.88 20.01
CA PHE A 82 -0.98 33.25 19.72
C PHE A 82 -0.98 32.52 18.37
N VAL A 83 -0.50 33.19 17.32
CA VAL A 83 -0.43 32.60 15.98
C VAL A 83 0.58 31.44 15.91
N LYS A 84 1.71 31.54 16.61
CA LYS A 84 2.68 30.43 16.70
C LYS A 84 2.06 29.19 17.35
N ASP A 85 1.28 29.36 18.42
CA ASP A 85 0.63 28.25 19.11
C ASP A 85 -0.32 27.51 18.16
N ASP A 86 -1.07 28.24 17.32
CA ASP A 86 -1.93 27.66 16.27
C ASP A 86 -1.12 26.89 15.22
N ILE A 87 0.00 27.45 14.72
CA ILE A 87 0.87 26.74 13.76
C ILE A 87 1.47 25.48 14.39
N VAL A 88 1.97 25.55 15.63
CA VAL A 88 2.56 24.41 16.33
C VAL A 88 1.54 23.30 16.52
N LYS A 89 0.31 23.64 16.91
CA LYS A 89 -0.80 22.69 17.05
C LYS A 89 -1.11 22.02 15.73
N GLN A 90 -1.28 22.79 14.66
CA GLN A 90 -1.62 22.26 13.34
C GLN A 90 -0.48 21.42 12.75
N ARG A 91 0.78 21.84 12.95
CA ARG A 91 1.96 21.07 12.53
C ARG A 91 2.01 19.71 13.22
N LYS A 92 1.69 19.64 14.52
CA LYS A 92 1.62 18.37 15.25
C LYS A 92 0.59 17.41 14.61
N GLU A 93 -0.59 17.92 14.23
CA GLU A 93 -1.59 17.12 13.51
C GLU A 93 -1.07 16.63 12.15
N VAL A 94 -0.38 17.48 11.39
CA VAL A 94 0.24 17.06 10.12
C VAL A 94 1.26 15.94 10.34
N CYS A 95 2.11 16.03 11.36
CA CYS A 95 3.07 14.97 11.68
C CYS A 95 2.37 13.66 12.04
N ILE A 96 1.33 13.73 12.90
CA ILE A 96 0.52 12.56 13.25
C ILE A 96 -0.08 11.92 11.99
N GLU A 97 -0.61 12.71 11.06
CA GLU A 97 -1.16 12.16 9.81
C GLU A 97 -0.10 11.58 8.86
N ILE A 98 1.13 12.10 8.86
CA ILE A 98 2.25 11.49 8.12
C ILE A 98 2.59 10.12 8.68
N ASP A 99 2.72 10.00 10.00
CA ASP A 99 3.06 8.73 10.67
C ASP A 99 1.94 7.71 10.43
N ASN A 100 0.70 8.14 10.62
CA ASN A 100 -0.50 7.40 10.28
C ASN A 100 -0.51 6.85 8.84
N LEU A 101 -0.29 7.69 7.83
CA LEU A 101 -0.25 7.23 6.43
C LEU A 101 0.95 6.30 6.16
N THR A 102 2.06 6.50 6.86
CA THR A 102 3.23 5.61 6.76
C THR A 102 2.89 4.21 7.24
N THR A 103 2.20 4.08 8.38
CA THR A 103 1.68 2.78 8.84
C THR A 103 0.70 2.14 7.85
N TYR A 104 -0.17 2.94 7.22
CA TYR A 104 -1.08 2.41 6.19
C TYR A 104 -0.33 1.96 4.93
N ASN A 105 0.75 2.64 4.54
CA ASN A 105 1.61 2.19 3.44
C ASN A 105 2.26 0.85 3.75
N GLU A 106 2.77 0.67 4.98
CA GLU A 106 3.33 -0.61 5.44
C GLU A 106 2.28 -1.72 5.34
N ARG A 107 1.06 -1.48 5.84
CA ARG A 107 -0.06 -2.44 5.71
C ARG A 107 -0.39 -2.79 4.26
N ILE A 108 -0.43 -1.81 3.35
CA ILE A 108 -0.67 -2.08 1.92
C ILE A 108 0.47 -2.91 1.32
N ILE A 109 1.74 -2.60 1.67
CA ILE A 109 2.91 -3.32 1.16
C ILE A 109 2.91 -4.76 1.66
N ASP A 110 2.70 -4.96 2.96
CA ASP A 110 2.55 -6.27 3.57
C ASP A 110 1.42 -7.05 2.90
N ALA A 111 0.32 -6.35 2.57
CA ALA A 111 -0.79 -6.96 1.87
C ALA A 111 -0.45 -7.49 0.49
N MET A 112 0.19 -6.63 -0.31
CA MET A 112 0.65 -7.01 -1.64
C MET A 112 1.67 -8.16 -1.59
N ASN A 113 2.56 -8.15 -0.60
CA ASN A 113 3.57 -9.19 -0.42
C ASN A 113 2.93 -10.54 -0.07
N ALA A 114 1.99 -10.58 0.88
CA ALA A 114 1.27 -11.81 1.23
C ALA A 114 0.51 -12.37 0.00
N LEU A 115 -0.18 -11.50 -0.75
CA LEU A 115 -0.84 -11.92 -2.00
C LEU A 115 0.14 -12.51 -3.02
N ARG A 116 1.33 -11.92 -3.15
CA ARG A 116 2.34 -12.34 -4.13
C ARG A 116 2.98 -13.67 -3.74
N GLU A 117 3.45 -13.72 -2.50
CA GLU A 117 4.37 -14.75 -2.04
C GLU A 117 3.63 -15.99 -1.54
N GLU A 118 2.39 -15.84 -1.07
CA GLU A 118 1.59 -16.93 -0.53
C GLU A 118 0.48 -17.32 -1.51
N ALA A 119 -0.53 -16.45 -1.68
CA ALA A 119 -1.75 -16.79 -2.42
C ALA A 119 -1.50 -17.07 -3.91
N LEU A 120 -0.85 -16.14 -4.62
CA LEU A 120 -0.62 -16.28 -6.06
C LEU A 120 0.28 -17.48 -6.40
N LYS A 121 1.31 -17.72 -5.58
CA LYS A 121 2.20 -18.88 -5.76
C LYS A 121 1.45 -20.19 -5.57
N ILE A 122 0.58 -20.28 -4.56
CA ILE A 122 -0.24 -21.48 -4.34
C ILE A 122 -1.18 -21.72 -5.53
N CYS A 123 -1.88 -20.68 -6.01
CA CYS A 123 -2.76 -20.78 -7.17
C CYS A 123 -2.00 -21.27 -8.42
N LYS A 124 -0.85 -20.65 -8.73
CA LYS A 124 -0.02 -21.04 -9.87
C LYS A 124 0.53 -22.46 -9.74
N LYS A 125 0.95 -22.89 -8.53
CA LYS A 125 1.36 -24.27 -8.28
C LYS A 125 0.22 -25.27 -8.51
N CYS A 126 -1.00 -24.95 -8.07
CA CYS A 126 -2.15 -25.82 -8.30
C CYS A 126 -2.45 -25.99 -9.79
N ILE A 127 -2.35 -24.90 -10.57
CA ILE A 127 -2.49 -24.95 -12.04
C ILE A 127 -1.43 -25.89 -12.63
N ILE A 128 -0.14 -25.70 -12.28
CA ILE A 128 0.97 -26.52 -12.78
C ILE A 128 0.82 -28.00 -12.38
N PHE A 129 0.41 -28.28 -11.13
CA PHE A 129 0.20 -29.67 -10.69
C PHE A 129 -0.88 -30.37 -11.51
N ARG A 130 -1.94 -29.64 -11.87
CA ARG A 130 -3.04 -30.18 -12.69
C ARG A 130 -2.65 -30.44 -14.15
N GLU A 131 -1.62 -29.77 -14.67
CA GLU A 131 -1.01 -30.15 -15.96
C GLU A 131 -0.36 -31.55 -15.91
N GLY A 132 -0.06 -32.07 -14.71
CA GLY A 132 0.45 -33.44 -14.49
C GLY A 132 -0.62 -34.54 -14.54
N ARG A 133 -1.89 -34.19 -14.76
CA ARG A 133 -2.93 -35.19 -15.03
C ARG A 133 -2.69 -35.87 -16.37
N VAL A 134 -3.21 -37.08 -16.54
CA VAL A 134 -2.91 -37.92 -17.71
C VAL A 134 -4.18 -38.42 -18.38
N GLY A 135 -4.08 -38.69 -19.68
CA GLY A 135 -5.19 -39.24 -20.46
C GLY A 135 -6.40 -38.31 -20.49
N ILE A 136 -7.60 -38.89 -20.39
CA ILE A 136 -8.87 -38.16 -20.49
C ILE A 136 -9.12 -37.18 -19.32
N ASP A 137 -8.42 -37.33 -18.20
CA ASP A 137 -8.59 -36.47 -17.02
C ASP A 137 -7.84 -35.12 -17.15
N LEU A 138 -6.90 -35.03 -18.09
CA LEU A 138 -6.31 -33.74 -18.51
C LEU A 138 -7.31 -33.00 -19.41
N CYS A 139 -8.35 -32.49 -18.79
CA CYS A 139 -9.46 -31.80 -19.44
C CYS A 139 -9.71 -30.44 -18.78
N HIS A 140 -10.26 -29.51 -19.56
CA HIS A 140 -10.70 -28.21 -19.06
C HIS A 140 -11.99 -28.37 -18.26
N ASP A 141 -11.87 -28.32 -16.94
CA ASP A 141 -12.97 -28.43 -15.99
C ASP A 141 -13.19 -27.13 -15.20
N ASP A 142 -14.21 -27.13 -14.35
CA ASP A 142 -14.56 -25.96 -13.54
C ASP A 142 -13.42 -25.55 -12.60
N VAL A 143 -12.61 -26.49 -12.11
CA VAL A 143 -11.52 -26.20 -11.19
C VAL A 143 -10.43 -25.39 -11.89
N GLU A 144 -10.06 -25.76 -13.10
CA GLU A 144 -9.08 -25.00 -13.89
C GLU A 144 -9.57 -23.57 -14.18
N ARG A 145 -10.84 -23.43 -14.59
CA ARG A 145 -11.43 -22.11 -14.84
C ARG A 145 -11.40 -21.22 -13.59
N GLU A 146 -11.85 -21.75 -12.44
CA GLU A 146 -11.90 -20.96 -11.21
C GLU A 146 -10.51 -20.66 -10.64
N LEU A 147 -9.52 -21.55 -10.81
CA LEU A 147 -8.11 -21.31 -10.43
C LEU A 147 -7.48 -20.18 -11.26
N ILE A 148 -7.71 -20.17 -12.57
CA ILE A 148 -7.23 -19.09 -13.45
C ILE A 148 -7.84 -17.76 -13.03
N LYS A 149 -9.16 -17.75 -12.81
CA LYS A 149 -9.89 -16.57 -12.33
C LYS A 149 -9.39 -16.09 -10.98
N GLU A 150 -9.07 -16.99 -10.05
CA GLU A 150 -8.48 -16.65 -8.75
C GLU A 150 -7.10 -16.01 -8.90
N ALA A 151 -6.24 -16.55 -9.76
CA ALA A 151 -4.92 -15.97 -10.05
C ALA A 151 -5.04 -14.56 -10.66
N GLU A 152 -5.94 -14.37 -11.64
CA GLU A 152 -6.23 -13.07 -12.24
C GLU A 152 -6.78 -12.06 -11.22
N MET A 153 -7.67 -12.50 -10.32
CA MET A 153 -8.22 -11.66 -9.26
C MET A 153 -7.14 -11.21 -8.26
N ILE A 154 -6.22 -12.11 -7.90
CA ILE A 154 -5.08 -11.77 -7.02
C ILE A 154 -4.18 -10.72 -7.70
N GLU A 155 -3.82 -10.92 -8.98
CA GLU A 155 -2.99 -9.97 -9.73
C GLU A 155 -3.69 -8.61 -9.91
N ALA A 156 -5.00 -8.60 -10.17
CA ALA A 156 -5.80 -7.38 -10.24
C ALA A 156 -5.83 -6.64 -8.90
N SER A 157 -6.00 -7.37 -7.79
CA SER A 157 -5.99 -6.81 -6.43
C SER A 157 -4.65 -6.16 -6.09
N GLN A 158 -3.54 -6.80 -6.46
CA GLN A 158 -2.19 -6.23 -6.30
C GLN A 158 -2.01 -4.94 -7.11
N ALA A 159 -2.47 -4.92 -8.36
CA ALA A 159 -2.39 -3.72 -9.20
C ALA A 159 -3.22 -2.56 -8.62
N MET A 160 -4.38 -2.85 -8.03
CA MET A 160 -5.20 -1.84 -7.37
C MET A 160 -4.55 -1.34 -6.07
N LEU A 161 -4.03 -2.22 -5.22
CA LEU A 161 -3.29 -1.86 -4.00
C LEU A 161 -2.07 -0.98 -4.31
N GLN A 162 -1.33 -1.29 -5.37
CA GLN A 162 -0.20 -0.48 -5.84
C GLN A 162 -0.62 0.96 -6.17
N ARG A 163 -1.76 1.14 -6.85
CA ARG A 163 -2.28 2.49 -7.15
C ARG A 163 -2.67 3.26 -5.89
N VAL A 164 -3.24 2.58 -4.89
CA VAL A 164 -3.59 3.20 -3.59
C VAL A 164 -2.33 3.60 -2.83
N LEU A 165 -1.29 2.76 -2.85
CA LEU A 165 0.02 3.05 -2.27
C LEU A 165 0.66 4.29 -2.91
N GLU A 166 0.58 4.43 -4.24
CA GLU A 166 1.07 5.62 -4.96
C GLU A 166 0.33 6.89 -4.55
N GLN A 167 -1.00 6.82 -4.40
CA GLN A 167 -1.80 7.95 -3.92
C GLN A 167 -1.43 8.34 -2.48
N ALA A 168 -1.23 7.36 -1.60
CA ALA A 168 -0.83 7.61 -0.22
C ALA A 168 0.59 8.21 -0.12
N ASN A 169 1.53 7.74 -0.94
CA ASN A 169 2.87 8.33 -1.03
C ASN A 169 2.84 9.79 -1.49
N GLU A 170 2.02 10.12 -2.50
CA GLU A 170 1.86 11.51 -2.95
C GLU A 170 1.20 12.36 -1.85
N GLN A 171 0.24 11.82 -1.10
CA GLN A 171 -0.37 12.52 0.03
C GLN A 171 0.65 12.81 1.15
N ILE A 172 1.52 11.84 1.49
CA ILE A 172 2.63 12.04 2.42
C ILE A 172 3.57 13.15 1.92
N ARG A 173 3.88 13.18 0.61
CA ARG A 173 4.73 14.22 0.00
C ARG A 173 4.11 15.61 0.17
N ARG A 174 2.80 15.76 -0.02
CA ARG A 174 2.07 17.03 0.17
C ARG A 174 2.03 17.47 1.62
N LEU A 175 1.82 16.54 2.56
CA LEU A 175 1.90 16.81 3.99
C LEU A 175 3.31 17.30 4.38
N ARG A 176 4.37 16.62 3.94
CA ARG A 176 5.77 17.04 4.18
C ARG A 176 6.07 18.43 3.60
N SER A 177 5.56 18.73 2.40
CA SER A 177 5.67 20.08 1.83
C SER A 177 4.96 21.13 2.69
N THR A 178 3.82 20.79 3.28
CA THR A 178 3.07 21.69 4.18
C THR A 178 3.84 21.91 5.49
N THR A 179 4.46 20.86 6.05
CA THR A 179 5.36 20.98 7.20
C THR A 179 6.48 21.98 6.96
N TYR A 180 7.14 21.92 5.79
CA TYR A 180 8.20 22.87 5.43
C TYR A 180 7.73 24.34 5.47
N PHE A 181 6.54 24.64 4.92
CA PHE A 181 6.01 26.01 4.94
C PHE A 181 5.66 26.48 6.35
N MET A 182 5.12 25.58 7.19
CA MET A 182 4.82 25.88 8.60
C MET A 182 6.09 26.12 9.42
N ASP A 183 7.14 25.32 9.21
CA ASP A 183 8.41 25.48 9.92
C ASP A 183 9.11 26.79 9.53
N ARG A 184 9.06 27.19 8.26
CA ARG A 184 9.55 28.50 7.83
C ARG A 184 8.78 29.66 8.47
N ASP A 185 7.44 29.57 8.50
CA ASP A 185 6.61 30.60 9.14
C ASP A 185 6.90 30.68 10.66
N LEU A 186 7.11 29.54 11.32
CA LEU A 186 7.53 29.51 12.72
C LEU A 186 8.91 30.14 12.94
N GLU A 187 9.89 29.84 12.08
CA GLU A 187 11.23 30.41 12.17
C GLU A 187 11.21 31.94 12.00
N ASP A 188 10.47 32.43 11.00
CA ASP A 188 10.28 33.87 10.77
C ASP A 188 9.64 34.54 12.01
N LYS A 189 8.59 33.93 12.57
CA LYS A 189 7.93 34.43 13.78
C LYS A 189 8.82 34.38 15.01
N ASP A 190 9.64 33.35 15.18
CA ASP A 190 10.62 33.25 16.26
C ASP A 190 11.68 34.36 16.16
N ASN A 191 12.13 34.67 14.94
CA ASN A 191 13.09 35.75 14.71
C ASN A 191 12.48 37.12 15.02
N VAL A 192 11.25 37.40 14.57
CA VAL A 192 10.54 38.64 14.92
C VAL A 192 10.35 38.76 16.43
N THR A 193 9.89 37.67 17.07
CA THR A 193 9.70 37.64 18.53
C THR A 193 11.00 37.99 19.27
N LYS A 194 12.15 37.41 18.87
CA LYS A 194 13.46 37.73 19.47
C LYS A 194 13.84 39.20 19.31
N ILE A 195 13.62 39.78 18.13
CA ILE A 195 13.91 41.20 17.84
C ILE A 195 13.04 42.10 18.73
N ASP A 196 11.74 41.84 18.79
CA ASP A 196 10.80 42.66 19.56
C ASP A 196 11.04 42.53 21.07
N TYR A 197 11.39 41.35 21.58
CA TYR A 197 11.83 41.17 22.97
C TYR A 197 13.10 41.99 23.28
N GLN A 198 14.08 42.03 22.37
CA GLN A 198 15.28 42.86 22.56
C GLN A 198 14.93 44.35 22.56
N ASN A 199 14.07 44.79 21.64
CA ASN A 199 13.61 46.18 21.59
C ASN A 199 12.88 46.59 22.87
N MET A 200 12.09 45.69 23.47
CA MET A 200 11.40 45.92 24.74
C MET A 200 12.36 46.08 25.93
N ILE A 201 13.55 45.46 25.88
CA ILE A 201 14.57 45.54 26.96
C ILE A 201 15.37 46.85 26.87
N ILE A 202 15.56 47.39 25.67
CA ILE A 202 16.35 48.59 25.44
C ILE A 202 15.56 49.83 25.91
N ASN A 203 16.20 50.69 26.70
CA ASN A 203 15.66 51.98 27.15
C ASN A 203 16.61 53.14 26.85
N GLU A 204 16.18 54.37 27.08
CA GLU A 204 16.90 55.62 26.80
C GLU A 204 18.27 55.77 27.50
N ARG A 205 18.57 54.93 28.49
CA ARG A 205 19.85 54.91 29.23
C ARG A 205 20.77 53.76 28.83
N SER A 206 20.42 53.02 27.78
CA SER A 206 21.19 51.86 27.32
C SER A 206 22.52 52.31 26.69
N PHE A 207 23.59 51.54 26.92
CA PHE A 207 24.95 51.92 26.50
C PHE A 207 25.17 51.97 24.97
N ASN A 208 24.41 51.22 24.18
CA ASN A 208 24.62 51.05 22.73
C ASN A 208 23.62 51.84 21.86
N LEU A 209 23.10 52.97 22.36
CA LEU A 209 22.22 53.83 21.57
C LEU A 209 23.02 54.70 20.61
N SER A 210 22.55 54.83 19.37
CA SER A 210 23.15 55.73 18.37
C SER A 210 22.09 56.33 17.47
N MET A 211 22.32 57.54 16.97
CA MET A 211 21.45 58.17 15.98
C MET A 211 21.86 57.71 14.58
N TYR A 212 20.89 57.28 13.78
CA TYR A 212 21.15 56.90 12.40
C TYR A 212 21.46 58.14 11.55
N HIS A 213 22.63 58.16 10.91
CA HIS A 213 23.11 59.26 10.05
C HIS A 213 23.18 58.87 8.56
N GLY A 214 22.62 57.73 8.18
CA GLY A 214 22.61 57.29 6.78
C GLY A 214 21.56 58.01 5.93
N PHE A 215 21.65 57.83 4.62
CA PHE A 215 20.74 58.45 3.65
C PHE A 215 19.50 57.60 3.34
N THR A 216 19.47 56.34 3.79
CA THR A 216 18.36 55.42 3.52
C THR A 216 17.29 55.54 4.60
N PRO A 217 16.02 55.75 4.25
CA PRO A 217 14.91 55.71 5.22
C PRO A 217 14.88 54.38 6.00
N LEU A 218 14.60 54.44 7.31
CA LEU A 218 14.52 53.27 8.21
C LEU A 218 13.11 52.64 8.26
N ASP A 219 12.31 52.84 7.22
CA ASP A 219 10.94 52.33 7.06
C ASP A 219 10.80 51.39 5.83
N PRO A 220 11.60 50.30 5.74
CA PRO A 220 11.54 49.39 4.60
C PRO A 220 10.27 48.52 4.55
N ALA A 221 9.34 48.67 5.51
CA ALA A 221 8.16 47.85 5.64
C ALA A 221 7.19 48.08 4.45
N ASN A 222 6.98 47.04 3.67
CA ASN A 222 6.12 47.04 2.48
C ASN A 222 4.96 46.03 2.56
N ILE A 223 4.87 45.27 3.66
CA ILE A 223 3.82 44.27 3.92
C ILE A 223 2.88 44.83 4.98
N THR A 224 1.59 44.78 4.72
CA THR A 224 0.55 45.19 5.65
C THR A 224 0.31 44.12 6.74
N ALA A 225 -0.26 44.53 7.88
CA ALA A 225 -0.64 43.57 8.93
C ALA A 225 -1.65 42.52 8.43
N GLU A 226 -2.52 42.91 7.51
CA GLU A 226 -3.49 42.01 6.88
C GLU A 226 -2.79 40.96 6.00
N GLU A 227 -1.83 41.36 5.16
CA GLU A 227 -1.04 40.43 4.34
C GLU A 227 -0.23 39.45 5.19
N TRP A 228 0.35 39.92 6.31
CA TRP A 228 1.05 39.07 7.27
C TRP A 228 0.12 38.02 7.88
N GLN A 229 -1.09 38.42 8.29
CA GLN A 229 -2.08 37.50 8.86
C GLN A 229 -2.60 36.51 7.82
N GLN A 230 -2.87 36.97 6.59
CA GLN A 230 -3.31 36.14 5.48
C GLN A 230 -2.26 35.08 5.10
N TYR A 231 -0.97 35.40 5.18
CA TYR A 231 0.11 34.44 4.88
C TYR A 231 0.03 33.21 5.80
N THR A 232 -0.06 33.44 7.12
CA THR A 232 -0.19 32.32 8.07
C THR A 232 -1.54 31.61 7.96
N PHE A 233 -2.63 32.36 7.76
CA PHE A 233 -3.95 31.76 7.57
C PHE A 233 -3.97 30.79 6.38
N LYS A 234 -3.36 31.16 5.26
CA LYS A 234 -3.23 30.28 4.08
C LYS A 234 -2.42 29.02 4.38
N ASN A 235 -1.35 29.12 5.19
CA ASN A 235 -0.58 27.95 5.60
C ASN A 235 -1.43 26.99 6.45
N LEU A 236 -2.21 27.52 7.40
CA LEU A 236 -3.12 26.74 8.25
C LEU A 236 -4.25 26.09 7.45
N GLU A 237 -4.87 26.83 6.51
CA GLU A 237 -5.92 26.32 5.62
C GLU A 237 -5.39 25.18 4.74
N ARG A 238 -4.21 25.36 4.15
CA ARG A 238 -3.54 24.31 3.36
C ARG A 238 -3.28 23.08 4.22
N ALA A 239 -2.76 23.25 5.44
CA ALA A 239 -2.52 22.13 6.36
C ALA A 239 -3.83 21.38 6.69
N ALA A 240 -4.91 22.11 7.01
CA ALA A 240 -6.21 21.52 7.29
C ALA A 240 -6.76 20.72 6.08
N LYS A 241 -6.60 21.24 4.87
CA LYS A 241 -7.01 20.56 3.64
C LYS A 241 -6.24 19.27 3.41
N GLU A 242 -4.91 19.28 3.58
CA GLU A 242 -4.09 18.08 3.40
C GLU A 242 -4.35 17.04 4.50
N ILE A 243 -4.60 17.45 5.75
CA ILE A 243 -5.02 16.56 6.84
C ILE A 243 -6.35 15.87 6.50
N ASN A 244 -7.36 16.62 6.05
CA ASN A 244 -8.66 16.05 5.70
C ASN A 244 -8.57 15.09 4.51
N SER A 245 -7.72 15.41 3.54
CA SER A 245 -7.43 14.52 2.40
C SER A 245 -6.76 13.22 2.87
N ALA A 246 -5.80 13.30 3.78
CA ALA A 246 -5.14 12.14 4.38
C ALA A 246 -6.10 11.25 5.18
N ARG A 247 -6.97 11.84 6.01
CA ARG A 247 -7.99 11.12 6.78
C ARG A 247 -8.97 10.38 5.87
N SER A 248 -9.43 11.04 4.82
CA SER A 248 -10.33 10.46 3.82
C SER A 248 -9.66 9.29 3.08
N LEU A 249 -8.39 9.45 2.72
CA LEU A 249 -7.61 8.40 2.07
C LEU A 249 -7.43 7.19 2.97
N ARG A 250 -7.10 7.37 4.26
CA ARG A 250 -7.01 6.27 5.23
C ARG A 250 -8.30 5.47 5.35
N ALA A 251 -9.43 6.16 5.49
CA ALA A 251 -10.74 5.51 5.58
C ALA A 251 -11.06 4.71 4.31
N TYR A 252 -10.67 5.25 3.14
CA TYR A 252 -10.77 4.53 1.87
C TYR A 252 -9.85 3.30 1.85
N VAL A 253 -8.58 3.40 2.29
CA VAL A 253 -7.66 2.25 2.35
C VAL A 253 -8.20 1.13 3.23
N ASP A 254 -8.73 1.43 4.43
CA ASP A 254 -9.30 0.40 5.31
C ASP A 254 -10.49 -0.32 4.64
N THR A 255 -11.39 0.45 4.02
CA THR A 255 -12.55 -0.11 3.32
C THR A 255 -12.11 -0.95 2.13
N PHE A 256 -11.12 -0.48 1.38
CA PHE A 256 -10.60 -1.14 0.20
C PHE A 256 -9.87 -2.45 0.54
N LEU A 257 -9.00 -2.45 1.57
CA LEU A 257 -8.34 -3.66 2.04
C LEU A 257 -9.35 -4.72 2.49
N LYS A 258 -10.38 -4.31 3.23
CA LYS A 258 -11.45 -5.21 3.65
C LYS A 258 -12.20 -5.81 2.45
N GLN A 259 -12.55 -4.98 1.46
CA GLN A 259 -13.22 -5.45 0.25
C GLN A 259 -12.37 -6.47 -0.51
N VAL A 260 -11.06 -6.21 -0.66
CA VAL A 260 -10.13 -7.15 -1.30
C VAL A 260 -10.08 -8.48 -0.54
N ILE A 261 -10.00 -8.45 0.79
CA ILE A 261 -10.02 -9.68 1.60
C ILE A 261 -11.31 -10.46 1.39
N ASP A 262 -12.46 -9.79 1.46
CA ASP A 262 -13.78 -10.42 1.32
C ASP A 262 -13.95 -11.05 -0.07
N ASP A 263 -13.52 -10.36 -1.13
CA ASP A 263 -13.58 -10.86 -2.51
C ASP A 263 -12.67 -12.08 -2.71
N LEU A 264 -11.46 -12.06 -2.14
CA LEU A 264 -10.51 -13.17 -2.22
C LEU A 264 -11.00 -14.39 -1.44
N TRP A 265 -11.56 -14.22 -0.24
CA TRP A 265 -12.19 -15.32 0.50
C TRP A 265 -13.36 -15.93 -0.27
N SER A 266 -14.19 -15.09 -0.89
CA SER A 266 -15.29 -15.54 -1.74
C SER A 266 -14.78 -16.42 -2.89
N GLN A 267 -13.77 -15.96 -3.63
CA GLN A 267 -13.21 -16.75 -4.74
C GLN A 267 -12.48 -18.01 -4.25
N TYR A 268 -11.78 -17.95 -3.12
CA TYR A 268 -11.17 -19.13 -2.49
C TYR A 268 -12.19 -20.23 -2.20
N HIS A 269 -13.35 -19.85 -1.65
CA HIS A 269 -14.44 -20.79 -1.39
C HIS A 269 -15.03 -21.37 -2.67
N VAL A 270 -15.18 -20.56 -3.72
CA VAL A 270 -15.65 -21.01 -5.05
C VAL A 270 -14.72 -22.07 -5.63
N VAL A 271 -13.41 -21.82 -5.60
CA VAL A 271 -12.40 -22.76 -6.10
C VAL A 271 -12.37 -24.06 -5.27
N ASN A 272 -12.41 -23.94 -3.95
CA ASN A 272 -12.41 -25.12 -3.06
C ASN A 272 -13.68 -25.96 -3.20
N GLU A 273 -14.83 -25.32 -3.45
CA GLU A 273 -16.07 -26.03 -3.75
C GLU A 273 -15.97 -26.76 -5.09
N ALA A 274 -15.41 -26.13 -6.12
CA ALA A 274 -15.16 -26.77 -7.41
C ALA A 274 -14.23 -28.00 -7.24
N PHE A 275 -13.13 -27.86 -6.48
CA PHE A 275 -12.26 -28.99 -6.16
C PHE A 275 -13.02 -30.11 -5.45
N ARG A 276 -13.81 -29.80 -4.42
CA ARG A 276 -14.56 -30.81 -3.66
C ARG A 276 -15.50 -31.60 -4.56
N ARG A 277 -16.25 -30.92 -5.43
CA ARG A 277 -17.15 -31.56 -6.40
C ARG A 277 -16.37 -32.44 -7.36
N ARG A 278 -15.29 -31.91 -7.94
CA ARG A 278 -14.48 -32.64 -8.91
C ARG A 278 -13.82 -33.88 -8.32
N ILE A 279 -13.31 -33.78 -7.10
CA ILE A 279 -12.72 -34.92 -6.36
C ILE A 279 -13.78 -36.00 -6.13
N GLU A 280 -14.99 -35.63 -5.72
CA GLU A 280 -16.07 -36.59 -5.49
C GLU A 280 -16.50 -37.31 -6.78
N GLU A 281 -16.64 -36.58 -7.89
CA GLU A 281 -16.92 -37.17 -9.20
C GLU A 281 -15.86 -38.20 -9.62
N ILE A 282 -14.58 -37.87 -9.42
CA ILE A 282 -13.47 -38.77 -9.76
C ILE A 282 -13.43 -39.98 -8.83
N LYS A 283 -13.72 -39.82 -7.53
CA LYS A 283 -13.85 -40.94 -6.58
C LYS A 283 -14.97 -41.88 -6.98
N GLU A 284 -16.15 -41.34 -7.29
CA GLU A 284 -17.30 -42.15 -7.71
C GLU A 284 -16.98 -42.93 -9.00
N ALA A 285 -16.38 -42.26 -9.99
CA ALA A 285 -15.95 -42.90 -11.23
C ALA A 285 -14.91 -44.01 -10.97
N LYS A 286 -13.93 -43.75 -10.11
CA LYS A 286 -12.91 -44.75 -9.71
C LYS A 286 -13.55 -45.96 -9.04
N THR A 287 -14.44 -45.77 -8.06
CA THR A 287 -15.13 -46.86 -7.37
C THR A 287 -15.96 -47.70 -8.35
N LYS A 288 -16.65 -47.08 -9.31
CA LYS A 288 -17.36 -47.81 -10.37
C LYS A 288 -16.40 -48.67 -11.21
N LEU A 289 -15.25 -48.14 -11.60
CA LEU A 289 -14.23 -48.89 -12.35
C LEU A 289 -13.66 -50.05 -11.54
N GLU A 290 -13.38 -49.85 -10.24
CA GLU A 290 -12.91 -50.90 -9.33
C GLU A 290 -13.93 -52.04 -9.17
N VAL A 291 -15.23 -51.71 -9.07
CA VAL A 291 -16.30 -52.73 -9.04
C VAL A 291 -16.36 -53.51 -10.36
N MET A 292 -16.30 -52.82 -11.51
CA MET A 292 -16.27 -53.47 -12.82
C MET A 292 -15.03 -54.35 -13.02
N HIS A 293 -13.88 -53.91 -12.53
CA HIS A 293 -12.62 -54.66 -12.57
C HIS A 293 -12.75 -55.96 -11.78
N ASN A 294 -13.24 -55.89 -10.54
CA ASN A 294 -13.45 -57.07 -9.69
C ASN A 294 -14.41 -58.09 -10.32
N GLU A 295 -15.51 -57.62 -10.91
CA GLU A 295 -16.46 -58.52 -11.59
C GLU A 295 -15.85 -59.14 -12.86
N THR A 296 -15.10 -58.36 -13.65
CA THR A 296 -14.39 -58.87 -14.84
C THR A 296 -13.34 -59.92 -14.45
N ALA A 297 -12.59 -59.70 -13.37
CA ALA A 297 -11.63 -60.65 -12.82
C ALA A 297 -12.32 -61.93 -12.31
N ARG A 298 -13.50 -61.81 -11.66
CA ARG A 298 -14.31 -62.95 -11.24
C ARG A 298 -14.74 -63.80 -12.45
N GLN A 299 -15.25 -63.15 -13.49
CA GLN A 299 -15.69 -63.82 -14.74
C GLN A 299 -14.51 -64.49 -15.47
N ALA A 300 -13.34 -63.84 -15.52
CA ALA A 300 -12.14 -64.43 -16.13
C ALA A 300 -11.68 -65.70 -15.39
N ASN A 301 -11.73 -65.68 -14.05
CA ASN A 301 -11.42 -66.85 -13.23
C ASN A 301 -12.44 -67.99 -13.43
N GLU A 302 -13.73 -67.67 -13.53
CA GLU A 302 -14.78 -68.64 -13.82
C GLU A 302 -14.62 -69.25 -15.22
N MET A 303 -14.32 -68.44 -16.22
CA MET A 303 -14.06 -68.88 -17.59
C MET A 303 -12.83 -69.80 -17.67
N THR A 304 -11.76 -69.48 -16.93
CA THR A 304 -10.56 -70.34 -16.81
C THR A 304 -10.92 -71.72 -16.25
N ARG A 305 -11.74 -71.79 -15.19
CA ARG A 305 -12.22 -73.07 -14.65
C ARG A 305 -13.12 -73.82 -15.64
N ASN A 306 -13.94 -73.11 -16.41
CA ASN A 306 -14.80 -73.70 -17.43
C ASN A 306 -13.98 -74.33 -18.57
N ILE A 307 -12.94 -73.64 -19.03
CA ILE A 307 -11.98 -74.15 -20.02
C ILE A 307 -11.36 -75.47 -19.54
N LEU A 308 -10.85 -75.52 -18.30
CA LEU A 308 -10.27 -76.74 -17.73
C LEU A 308 -11.28 -77.91 -17.66
N LYS A 309 -12.55 -77.62 -17.34
CA LYS A 309 -13.62 -78.63 -17.33
C LYS A 309 -13.92 -79.15 -18.75
N LEU A 310 -13.97 -78.26 -19.74
CA LEU A 310 -14.21 -78.63 -21.14
C LEU A 310 -13.07 -79.47 -21.69
N GLU A 311 -11.81 -79.06 -21.46
CA GLU A 311 -10.62 -79.82 -21.86
C GLU A 311 -10.63 -81.24 -21.25
N LYS A 312 -10.91 -81.36 -19.95
CA LYS A 312 -11.04 -82.68 -19.30
C LYS A 312 -12.16 -83.51 -19.92
N SER A 313 -13.33 -82.91 -20.17
CA SER A 313 -14.47 -83.61 -20.78
C SER A 313 -14.15 -84.10 -22.20
N ILE A 314 -13.42 -83.32 -23.00
CA ILE A 314 -12.97 -83.72 -24.33
C ILE A 314 -12.06 -84.95 -24.23
N VAL A 315 -11.04 -84.92 -23.38
CA VAL A 315 -10.11 -86.05 -23.17
C VAL A 315 -10.87 -87.31 -22.72
N GLU A 316 -11.84 -87.18 -21.83
CA GLU A 316 -12.70 -88.30 -21.41
C GLU A 316 -13.48 -88.89 -22.61
N LYS A 317 -14.09 -88.04 -23.46
CA LYS A 317 -14.84 -88.51 -24.64
C LYS A 317 -13.94 -89.12 -25.70
N GLU A 318 -12.75 -88.58 -25.91
CA GLU A 318 -11.73 -89.16 -26.76
C GLU A 318 -11.28 -90.54 -26.25
N GLY A 319 -11.18 -90.73 -24.92
CA GLY A 319 -10.92 -92.03 -24.30
C GLY A 319 -12.01 -93.07 -24.60
N TYR A 320 -13.29 -92.71 -24.48
CA TYR A 320 -14.41 -93.58 -24.87
C TYR A 320 -14.38 -93.89 -26.38
N MET A 321 -14.06 -92.89 -27.21
CA MET A 321 -13.98 -93.06 -28.65
C MET A 321 -12.83 -94.00 -29.05
N ALA A 322 -11.66 -93.87 -28.40
CA ALA A 322 -10.52 -94.76 -28.59
C ALA A 322 -10.85 -96.21 -28.20
N LEU A 323 -11.60 -96.41 -27.12
CA LEU A 323 -12.09 -97.73 -26.71
C LEU A 323 -13.03 -98.33 -27.78
N ALA A 324 -13.99 -97.55 -28.28
CA ALA A 324 -14.92 -98.00 -29.32
C ALA A 324 -14.19 -98.32 -30.64
N HIS A 325 -13.24 -97.47 -31.07
CA HIS A 325 -12.36 -97.72 -32.22
C HIS A 325 -11.54 -98.99 -32.06
N THR A 326 -10.93 -99.21 -30.89
CA THR A 326 -10.14 -100.42 -30.63
C THR A 326 -11.01 -101.68 -30.70
N ARG A 327 -12.23 -101.63 -30.15
CA ARG A 327 -13.20 -102.73 -30.22
C ARG A 327 -13.61 -103.03 -31.67
N LEU A 328 -13.90 -102.00 -32.47
CA LEU A 328 -14.18 -102.15 -33.91
C LEU A 328 -12.99 -102.73 -34.67
N GLY A 329 -11.77 -102.21 -34.45
CA GLY A 329 -10.56 -102.70 -35.11
C GLY A 329 -10.27 -104.17 -34.84
N ARG A 330 -10.50 -104.65 -33.60
CA ARG A 330 -10.41 -106.08 -33.26
C ARG A 330 -11.49 -106.92 -33.95
N ARG A 331 -12.72 -106.41 -34.03
CA ARG A 331 -13.83 -107.10 -34.69
C ARG A 331 -13.67 -107.17 -36.21
N ALA A 332 -12.98 -106.21 -36.81
CA ALA A 332 -12.62 -106.21 -38.23
C ALA A 332 -11.65 -107.34 -38.63
N GLN A 333 -11.02 -108.02 -37.66
CA GLN A 333 -10.10 -109.15 -37.89
C GLN A 333 -10.81 -110.51 -37.91
N ARG A 334 -12.13 -110.56 -37.75
CA ARG A 334 -12.89 -111.82 -37.76
C ARG A 334 -12.80 -112.49 -39.14
N PRO A 335 -12.54 -113.81 -39.21
CA PRO A 335 -12.38 -114.51 -40.49
C PRO A 335 -13.73 -114.90 -41.11
N GLY A 336 -13.80 -114.85 -42.45
CA GLY A 336 -14.89 -115.43 -43.23
C GLY A 336 -16.28 -114.90 -42.85
N MET A 337 -17.22 -115.82 -42.61
CA MET A 337 -18.63 -115.50 -42.28
C MET A 337 -18.81 -114.85 -40.89
N GLU A 338 -17.83 -114.95 -40.01
CA GLU A 338 -17.86 -114.30 -38.68
C GLU A 338 -17.64 -112.78 -38.76
N LEU A 339 -17.22 -112.26 -39.92
CA LEU A 339 -17.20 -110.82 -40.22
C LEU A 339 -18.63 -110.31 -40.52
N CYS A 340 -19.52 -110.55 -39.57
CA CYS A 340 -20.93 -110.21 -39.65
C CYS A 340 -21.18 -108.83 -39.03
N ARG A 341 -22.09 -108.06 -39.65
CA ARG A 341 -22.57 -106.79 -39.11
C ARG A 341 -23.68 -107.03 -38.08
N ASP A 342 -23.30 -107.62 -36.95
CA ASP A 342 -24.22 -107.89 -35.85
C ASP A 342 -24.66 -106.60 -35.11
N LEU A 343 -25.48 -106.77 -34.08
CA LEU A 343 -25.98 -105.65 -33.28
C LEU A 343 -24.87 -104.90 -32.54
N VAL A 344 -23.82 -105.61 -32.09
CA VAL A 344 -22.69 -105.00 -31.38
C VAL A 344 -21.85 -104.15 -32.35
N GLU A 345 -21.61 -104.65 -33.56
CA GLU A 345 -20.95 -103.89 -34.63
C GLU A 345 -21.71 -102.60 -34.93
N THR A 346 -23.03 -102.72 -35.10
CA THR A 346 -23.90 -101.56 -35.39
C THR A 346 -23.89 -100.53 -34.25
N LYS A 347 -23.92 -101.00 -32.99
CA LYS A 347 -23.87 -100.11 -31.82
C LYS A 347 -22.52 -99.41 -31.66
N LEU A 348 -21.40 -100.11 -31.88
CA LEU A 348 -20.07 -99.52 -31.80
C LEU A 348 -19.84 -98.46 -32.90
N VAL A 349 -20.31 -98.72 -34.13
CA VAL A 349 -20.23 -97.72 -35.22
C VAL A 349 -21.04 -96.47 -34.89
N ASN A 350 -22.25 -96.63 -34.34
CA ASN A 350 -23.06 -95.50 -33.92
C ASN A 350 -22.45 -94.74 -32.73
N GLU A 351 -21.92 -95.45 -31.74
CA GLU A 351 -21.22 -94.88 -30.57
C GLU A 351 -20.04 -94.01 -31.02
N VAL A 352 -19.22 -94.48 -31.97
CA VAL A 352 -18.13 -93.67 -32.55
C VAL A 352 -18.65 -92.41 -33.23
N ARG A 353 -19.76 -92.51 -33.98
CA ARG A 353 -20.35 -91.34 -34.67
C ARG A 353 -20.83 -90.31 -33.65
N GLU A 354 -21.58 -90.73 -32.65
CA GLU A 354 -22.09 -89.86 -31.58
C GLU A 354 -20.95 -89.24 -30.76
N LEU A 355 -19.92 -90.01 -30.39
CA LEU A 355 -18.77 -89.48 -29.66
C LEU A 355 -17.98 -88.46 -30.48
N ARG A 356 -17.86 -88.66 -31.79
CA ARG A 356 -17.23 -87.67 -32.68
C ARG A 356 -18.02 -86.36 -32.73
N GLU A 357 -19.33 -86.43 -32.85
CA GLU A 357 -20.22 -85.26 -32.82
C GLU A 357 -20.12 -84.54 -31.47
N ASN A 358 -20.13 -85.27 -30.36
CA ASN A 358 -19.99 -84.71 -29.01
C ASN A 358 -18.62 -84.03 -28.80
N CYS A 359 -17.52 -84.65 -29.25
CA CYS A 359 -16.19 -84.04 -29.18
C CYS A 359 -16.13 -82.75 -30.01
N PHE A 360 -16.71 -82.76 -31.21
CA PHE A 360 -16.77 -81.56 -32.06
C PHE A 360 -17.52 -80.42 -31.38
N MET A 361 -18.69 -80.70 -30.78
CA MET A 361 -19.46 -79.70 -30.03
C MET A 361 -18.68 -79.14 -28.82
N LEU A 362 -18.02 -80.01 -28.06
CA LEU A 362 -17.20 -79.58 -26.92
C LEU A 362 -15.99 -78.73 -27.35
N GLN A 363 -15.36 -79.07 -28.47
CA GLN A 363 -14.25 -78.28 -29.04
C GLN A 363 -14.72 -76.90 -29.50
N GLN A 364 -15.91 -76.80 -30.08
CA GLN A 364 -16.50 -75.50 -30.43
C GLN A 364 -16.74 -74.64 -29.17
N MET A 365 -17.38 -75.21 -28.15
CA MET A 365 -17.60 -74.52 -26.86
C MET A 365 -16.29 -74.08 -26.21
N LEU A 366 -15.23 -74.90 -26.30
CA LEU A 366 -13.90 -74.57 -25.81
C LEU A 366 -13.31 -73.36 -26.56
N SER A 367 -13.45 -73.31 -27.89
CA SER A 367 -12.97 -72.19 -28.71
C SER A 367 -13.67 -70.87 -28.33
N GLU A 368 -15.00 -70.91 -28.14
CA GLU A 368 -15.80 -69.76 -27.70
C GLU A 368 -15.40 -69.30 -26.29
N ALA A 369 -15.23 -70.23 -25.36
CA ALA A 369 -14.77 -69.95 -23.99
C ALA A 369 -13.37 -69.30 -23.97
N GLN A 370 -12.44 -69.84 -24.75
CA GLN A 370 -11.09 -69.27 -24.89
C GLN A 370 -11.10 -67.87 -25.51
N ALA A 371 -11.97 -67.62 -26.51
CA ALA A 371 -12.13 -66.28 -27.08
C ALA A 371 -12.70 -65.29 -26.08
N SER A 372 -13.72 -65.68 -25.32
CA SER A 372 -14.30 -64.86 -24.25
C SER A 372 -13.29 -64.55 -23.14
N LEU A 373 -12.45 -65.52 -22.74
CA LEU A 373 -11.40 -65.29 -21.74
C LEU A 373 -10.39 -64.23 -22.23
N ARG A 374 -9.94 -64.33 -23.49
CA ARG A 374 -9.02 -63.32 -24.05
C ARG A 374 -9.61 -61.91 -24.01
N TYR A 375 -10.91 -61.78 -24.30
CA TYR A 375 -11.59 -60.49 -24.23
C TYR A 375 -11.66 -59.97 -22.79
N LEU A 376 -12.06 -60.81 -21.83
CA LEU A 376 -12.13 -60.44 -20.41
C LEU A 376 -10.78 -59.97 -19.87
N LEU A 377 -9.69 -60.68 -20.18
CA LEU A 377 -8.34 -60.29 -19.76
C LEU A 377 -7.91 -58.96 -20.37
N LYS A 378 -8.24 -58.70 -21.64
CA LYS A 378 -7.96 -57.41 -22.28
C LYS A 378 -8.74 -56.28 -21.59
N THR A 379 -10.03 -56.49 -21.32
CA THR A 379 -10.87 -55.49 -20.62
C THR A 379 -10.38 -55.24 -19.20
N GLN A 380 -9.90 -56.27 -18.50
CA GLN A 380 -9.31 -56.13 -17.17
C GLN A 380 -8.11 -55.17 -17.19
N ILE A 381 -7.18 -55.35 -18.13
CA ILE A 381 -6.00 -54.47 -18.28
C ILE A 381 -6.44 -53.02 -18.54
N GLN A 382 -7.42 -52.81 -19.44
CA GLN A 382 -7.95 -51.47 -19.72
C GLN A 382 -8.54 -50.81 -18.47
N LEU A 383 -9.30 -51.56 -17.67
CA LEU A 383 -9.87 -51.05 -16.42
C LEU A 383 -8.77 -50.69 -15.41
N GLU A 384 -7.69 -51.47 -15.33
CA GLU A 384 -6.53 -51.15 -14.48
C GLU A 384 -5.86 -49.84 -14.91
N GLU A 385 -5.67 -49.63 -16.21
CA GLU A 385 -5.14 -48.38 -16.75
C GLU A 385 -6.05 -47.18 -16.39
N ASP A 386 -7.37 -47.31 -16.58
CA ASP A 386 -8.32 -46.25 -16.27
C ASP A 386 -8.37 -45.93 -14.76
N ILE A 387 -8.28 -46.95 -13.89
CA ILE A 387 -8.18 -46.76 -12.43
C ILE A 387 -6.89 -46.03 -12.07
N ASN A 388 -5.77 -46.34 -12.73
CA ASN A 388 -4.50 -45.65 -12.50
C ASN A 388 -4.57 -44.17 -12.91
N VAL A 389 -5.22 -43.86 -14.03
CA VAL A 389 -5.49 -42.48 -14.45
C VAL A 389 -6.28 -41.73 -13.36
N LYS A 390 -7.38 -42.30 -12.87
CA LYS A 390 -8.21 -41.69 -11.81
C LYS A 390 -7.42 -41.53 -10.50
N THR A 391 -6.57 -42.50 -10.17
CA THR A 391 -5.73 -42.46 -8.97
C THR A 391 -4.70 -41.33 -9.04
N ASN A 392 -4.07 -41.12 -10.20
CA ASN A 392 -3.16 -39.99 -10.41
C ASN A 392 -3.89 -38.65 -10.25
N THR A 393 -5.08 -38.51 -10.84
CA THR A 393 -5.92 -37.31 -10.70
C THR A 393 -6.28 -37.02 -9.25
N LEU A 394 -6.68 -38.02 -8.46
CA LEU A 394 -6.99 -37.85 -7.04
C LEU A 394 -5.75 -37.44 -6.23
N LYS A 395 -4.58 -38.03 -6.51
CA LYS A 395 -3.34 -37.62 -5.85
C LYS A 395 -3.07 -36.12 -6.09
N ILE A 396 -3.17 -35.67 -7.33
CA ILE A 396 -2.92 -34.27 -7.69
C ILE A 396 -3.93 -33.34 -7.01
N ASP A 397 -5.23 -33.63 -7.15
CA ASP A 397 -6.27 -32.72 -6.68
C ASP A 397 -6.43 -32.75 -5.15
N GLU A 398 -6.59 -33.94 -4.58
CA GLU A 398 -6.92 -34.11 -3.17
C GLU A 398 -5.69 -34.00 -2.26
N VAL A 399 -4.53 -34.49 -2.71
CA VAL A 399 -3.31 -34.48 -1.89
C VAL A 399 -2.46 -33.27 -2.22
N ASP A 400 -2.04 -33.08 -3.47
CA ASP A 400 -1.05 -32.05 -3.80
C ASP A 400 -1.67 -30.63 -3.77
N CYS A 401 -2.79 -30.42 -4.46
CA CYS A 401 -3.46 -29.11 -4.54
C CYS A 401 -4.17 -28.74 -3.24
N MET A 402 -5.10 -29.57 -2.76
CA MET A 402 -5.92 -29.22 -1.60
C MET A 402 -5.12 -29.06 -0.31
N THR A 403 -4.00 -29.77 -0.13
CA THR A 403 -3.10 -29.56 1.02
C THR A 403 -2.43 -28.19 0.95
N LEU A 404 -1.95 -27.75 -0.23
CA LEU A 404 -1.39 -26.40 -0.39
C LEU A 404 -2.46 -25.32 -0.16
N ARG A 405 -3.69 -25.55 -0.61
CA ARG A 405 -4.78 -24.58 -0.44
C ARG A 405 -5.24 -24.43 1.01
N GLN A 406 -5.02 -25.43 1.87
CA GLN A 406 -5.30 -25.31 3.31
C GLN A 406 -4.38 -24.32 4.02
N SER A 407 -3.19 -24.04 3.48
CA SER A 407 -2.27 -23.04 4.05
C SER A 407 -2.52 -21.63 3.53
N MET A 408 -3.52 -21.42 2.66
CA MET A 408 -3.88 -20.07 2.20
C MET A 408 -4.64 -19.34 3.31
N ASP A 409 -4.17 -18.14 3.64
CA ASP A 409 -4.80 -17.28 4.62
C ASP A 409 -4.80 -15.82 4.14
N TYR A 410 -5.97 -15.17 4.17
CA TYR A 410 -6.14 -13.77 3.79
C TYR A 410 -6.36 -12.84 5.01
N HIS A 411 -6.05 -13.28 6.24
CA HIS A 411 -6.27 -12.47 7.45
C HIS A 411 -5.17 -11.43 7.76
N ALA A 412 -4.11 -11.37 6.96
CA ALA A 412 -2.87 -10.71 7.36
C ALA A 412 -2.68 -9.28 6.80
N TYR A 413 -3.53 -8.29 7.09
CA TYR A 413 -3.29 -6.85 6.71
C TYR A 413 -3.44 -5.81 7.83
#